data_AF-A0A8B3PT27-F1
#
_entry.id   AF-A0A8B3PT27-F1
#
_cell.length_a   1.000
_cell.length_b   1.000
_cell.length_c   1.000
_cell.angle_alpha   90.00
_cell.angle_beta   90.00
_cell.angle_gamma   90.00
#
_symmetry.space_group_name_H-M   'P 1'
#
loop_
_entity.id
_entity.type
_entity.pdbx_description
1 polymer ?
#
loop_
_entity_poly.entity_id
_entity_poly.type
_entity_poly.pdbx_seq_one_letter_code
_entity_poly.pdbx_strand_id
1 'polypeptide(L)'
;MVQSVLFFVLGFLCAGFLALMVAPAIWRRAVTLTRRRVESSIPLTQTEIQADKDRIRAEYAMTTRRLEISVKALREKTAEQLVEINRGREAMKGLAVERTDKNQALTELGAKNEALRQREGELQQLSERLKETERKLEKRALELQKLERMYDDASFSSSSRQIELVARESEMQKLASDIAMLRGQRKEADRRGQEIAAESKAAREALKAEKKRTAELDKKVERLLATLADREDKLDRREKELARMRERSKSEDSAPALRLVGKGGDVAKSDDLDKAIAKLDSDREQLEARLTALARENKRLKADLTALAASKATDSSSALREQMNALAAEVVHLTAKLEGPGSPIAKALAVPSDARSGNGDRSLADRVRALQKADATS
;
A
#
# COMPACT_ATOMS: atom_id res chain seq x y z
N MET A 1 -167.16 -61.62 -38.28
CA MET A 1 -165.87 -60.89 -38.39
C MET A 1 -165.84 -59.88 -39.54
N VAL A 2 -166.23 -60.21 -40.78
CA VAL A 2 -166.16 -59.29 -41.94
C VAL A 2 -166.78 -57.89 -41.66
N GLN A 3 -167.94 -57.82 -41.02
CA GLN A 3 -168.62 -56.57 -40.66
C GLN A 3 -167.76 -55.62 -39.80
N SER A 4 -167.01 -56.16 -38.82
CA SER A 4 -166.11 -55.37 -37.97
C SER A 4 -164.94 -54.79 -38.75
N VAL A 5 -164.40 -55.56 -39.71
CA VAL A 5 -163.35 -55.10 -40.63
C VAL A 5 -163.89 -54.02 -41.57
N LEU A 6 -165.13 -54.18 -42.06
CA LEU A 6 -165.75 -53.19 -42.96
C LEU A 6 -165.94 -51.83 -42.26
N PHE A 7 -166.41 -51.81 -41.00
CA PHE A 7 -166.51 -50.58 -40.23
C PHE A 7 -165.14 -49.97 -39.88
N PHE A 8 -164.12 -50.80 -39.61
CA PHE A 8 -162.75 -50.32 -39.39
C PHE A 8 -162.17 -49.67 -40.67
N VAL A 9 -162.31 -50.31 -41.82
CA VAL A 9 -161.85 -49.78 -43.12
C VAL A 9 -162.61 -48.52 -43.51
N LEU A 10 -163.94 -48.49 -43.33
CA LEU A 10 -164.75 -47.30 -43.61
C LEU A 10 -164.42 -46.14 -42.66
N GLY A 11 -164.22 -46.42 -41.38
CA GLY A 11 -163.77 -45.44 -40.38
C GLY A 11 -162.37 -44.89 -40.71
N PHE A 12 -161.44 -45.76 -41.12
CA PHE A 12 -160.11 -45.37 -41.56
C PHE A 12 -160.14 -44.54 -42.85
N LEU A 13 -160.97 -44.90 -43.84
CA LEU A 13 -161.16 -44.09 -45.05
C LEU A 13 -161.74 -42.71 -44.73
N CYS A 14 -162.74 -42.64 -43.84
CA CYS A 14 -163.37 -41.39 -43.44
C CYS A 14 -162.39 -40.48 -42.68
N ALA A 15 -161.64 -41.04 -41.71
CA ALA A 15 -160.58 -40.33 -41.00
C ALA A 15 -159.46 -39.88 -41.95
N GLY A 16 -159.04 -40.73 -42.89
CA GLY A 16 -158.04 -40.41 -43.91
C GLY A 16 -158.51 -39.32 -44.88
N PHE A 17 -159.78 -39.33 -45.28
CA PHE A 17 -160.38 -38.30 -46.13
C PHE A 17 -160.46 -36.94 -45.40
N LEU A 18 -160.90 -36.93 -44.14
CA LEU A 18 -160.90 -35.71 -43.31
C LEU A 18 -159.47 -35.20 -43.06
N ALA A 19 -158.50 -36.09 -42.81
CA ALA A 19 -157.10 -35.72 -42.68
C ALA A 19 -156.55 -35.13 -43.99
N LEU A 20 -156.86 -35.72 -45.15
CA LEU A 20 -156.47 -35.19 -46.46
C LEU A 20 -157.14 -33.84 -46.79
N MET A 21 -158.34 -33.57 -46.30
CA MET A 21 -158.99 -32.27 -46.47
C MET A 21 -158.40 -31.18 -45.57
N VAL A 22 -158.01 -31.52 -44.34
CA VAL A 22 -157.50 -30.56 -43.34
C VAL A 22 -155.98 -30.34 -43.42
N ALA A 23 -155.20 -31.36 -43.80
CA ALA A 23 -153.74 -31.26 -43.89
C ALA A 23 -153.23 -30.14 -44.83
N PRO A 24 -153.84 -29.88 -46.01
CA PRO A 24 -153.45 -28.74 -46.85
C PRO A 24 -153.66 -27.38 -46.16
N ALA A 25 -154.68 -27.24 -45.32
CA ALA A 25 -154.93 -26.02 -44.56
C ALA A 25 -153.92 -25.84 -43.41
N ILE A 26 -153.61 -26.93 -42.68
CA ILE A 26 -152.57 -26.94 -41.64
C ILE A 26 -151.20 -26.64 -42.26
N TRP A 27 -150.82 -27.29 -43.36
CA TRP A 27 -149.55 -27.08 -44.05
C TRP A 27 -149.41 -25.65 -44.56
N ARG A 28 -150.43 -25.09 -45.24
CA ARG A 28 -150.44 -23.69 -45.68
C ARG A 28 -150.28 -22.72 -44.50
N ARG A 29 -150.94 -22.97 -43.37
CA ARG A 29 -150.83 -22.14 -42.16
C ARG A 29 -149.46 -22.27 -41.49
N ALA A 30 -148.90 -23.48 -41.42
CA ALA A 30 -147.56 -23.74 -40.92
C ALA A 30 -146.49 -23.02 -41.76
N VAL A 31 -146.52 -23.19 -43.09
CA VAL A 31 -145.62 -22.49 -44.03
C VAL A 31 -145.79 -20.97 -43.94
N THR A 32 -147.01 -20.46 -43.81
CA THR A 32 -147.22 -19.00 -43.65
C THR A 32 -146.64 -18.49 -42.32
N LEU A 33 -146.70 -19.27 -41.24
CA LEU A 33 -146.13 -18.91 -39.94
C LEU A 33 -144.61 -19.04 -39.91
N THR A 34 -144.01 -20.10 -40.47
CA THR A 34 -142.56 -20.22 -40.56
C THR A 34 -141.98 -19.19 -41.51
N ARG A 35 -142.61 -18.96 -42.68
CA ARG A 35 -142.21 -17.90 -43.62
C ARG A 35 -142.26 -16.53 -42.96
N ARG A 36 -143.39 -16.12 -42.35
CA ARG A 36 -143.49 -14.84 -41.64
C ARG A 36 -142.47 -14.73 -40.50
N ARG A 37 -142.18 -15.82 -39.78
CA ARG A 37 -141.18 -15.81 -38.71
C ARG A 37 -139.76 -15.62 -39.25
N VAL A 38 -139.40 -16.30 -40.34
CA VAL A 38 -138.10 -16.14 -41.02
C VAL A 38 -137.96 -14.74 -41.63
N GLU A 39 -139.00 -14.25 -42.33
CA GLU A 39 -139.05 -12.88 -42.86
C GLU A 39 -138.98 -11.82 -41.74
N SER A 40 -139.47 -12.11 -40.53
CA SER A 40 -139.34 -11.23 -39.36
C SER A 40 -137.99 -11.33 -38.63
N SER A 41 -137.23 -12.43 -38.81
CA SER A 41 -135.92 -12.64 -38.19
C SER A 41 -134.74 -12.37 -39.14
N ILE A 42 -135.00 -12.23 -40.44
CA ILE A 42 -134.01 -11.90 -41.47
C ILE A 42 -134.60 -10.77 -42.34
N PRO A 43 -134.60 -9.52 -41.86
CA PRO A 43 -134.86 -8.38 -42.72
C PRO A 43 -133.66 -8.16 -43.66
N LEU A 44 -133.96 -7.95 -44.94
CA LEU A 44 -132.97 -7.59 -45.96
C LEU A 44 -133.54 -6.44 -46.81
N THR A 45 -133.82 -5.31 -46.16
CA THR A 45 -134.04 -4.06 -46.89
C THR A 45 -132.75 -3.66 -47.63
N GLN A 46 -132.86 -2.94 -48.74
CA GLN A 46 -131.68 -2.49 -49.48
C GLN A 46 -130.77 -1.59 -48.62
N THR A 47 -131.36 -0.84 -47.70
CA THR A 47 -130.67 -0.03 -46.68
C THR A 47 -129.88 -0.87 -45.68
N GLU A 48 -130.41 -1.99 -45.19
CA GLU A 48 -129.68 -2.90 -44.30
C GLU A 48 -128.55 -3.62 -45.05
N ILE A 49 -128.78 -4.05 -46.30
CA ILE A 49 -127.73 -4.64 -47.16
C ILE A 49 -126.59 -3.65 -47.40
N GLN A 50 -126.90 -2.36 -47.60
CA GLN A 50 -125.90 -1.31 -47.75
C GLN A 50 -125.17 -1.05 -46.43
N ALA A 51 -125.88 -0.95 -45.31
CA ALA A 51 -125.29 -0.78 -43.99
C ALA A 51 -124.36 -1.95 -43.61
N ASP A 52 -124.73 -3.20 -43.91
CA ASP A 52 -123.87 -4.36 -43.64
C ASP A 52 -122.67 -4.44 -44.59
N LYS A 53 -122.84 -4.05 -45.86
CA LYS A 53 -121.72 -3.91 -46.80
C LYS A 53 -120.73 -2.84 -46.36
N ASP A 54 -121.22 -1.71 -45.84
CA ASP A 54 -120.38 -0.61 -45.36
C ASP A 54 -119.81 -0.87 -43.96
N ARG A 55 -120.50 -1.64 -43.11
CA ARG A 55 -119.95 -2.25 -41.89
C ARG A 55 -118.79 -3.18 -42.21
N ILE A 56 -118.95 -4.11 -43.15
CA ILE A 56 -117.89 -5.03 -43.60
C ILE A 56 -116.71 -4.24 -44.20
N ARG A 57 -116.96 -3.20 -45.00
CA ARG A 57 -115.93 -2.28 -45.51
C ARG A 57 -115.19 -1.56 -44.36
N ALA A 58 -115.91 -1.09 -43.34
CA ALA A 58 -115.31 -0.44 -42.18
C ALA A 58 -114.49 -1.42 -41.31
N GLU A 59 -114.99 -2.64 -41.09
CA GLU A 59 -114.27 -3.72 -40.40
C GLU A 59 -112.97 -4.08 -41.16
N TYR A 60 -113.02 -4.24 -42.49
CA TYR A 60 -111.82 -4.45 -43.31
C TYR A 60 -110.88 -3.23 -43.32
N ALA A 61 -111.39 -2.00 -43.39
CA ALA A 61 -110.56 -0.80 -43.34
C ALA A 61 -109.86 -0.63 -41.98
N MET A 62 -110.58 -0.88 -40.88
CA MET A 62 -110.04 -0.80 -39.51
C MET A 62 -109.03 -1.91 -39.23
N THR A 63 -109.30 -3.15 -39.65
CA THR A 63 -108.34 -4.26 -39.51
C THR A 63 -107.10 -4.04 -40.37
N THR A 64 -107.25 -3.62 -41.63
CA THR A 64 -106.14 -3.24 -42.51
C THR A 64 -105.32 -2.11 -41.90
N ARG A 65 -105.95 -1.05 -41.39
CA ARG A 65 -105.25 0.06 -40.74
C ARG A 65 -104.55 -0.36 -39.43
N ARG A 66 -105.14 -1.27 -38.65
CA ARG A 66 -104.51 -1.82 -37.45
C ARG A 66 -103.29 -2.69 -37.79
N LEU A 67 -103.33 -3.41 -38.91
CA LEU A 67 -102.19 -4.14 -39.47
C LEU A 67 -101.12 -3.20 -40.04
N GLU A 68 -101.49 -2.13 -40.74
CA GLU A 68 -100.51 -1.10 -41.16
C GLU A 68 -99.76 -0.50 -39.96
N ILE A 69 -100.48 -0.19 -38.88
CA ILE A 69 -99.91 0.39 -37.66
C ILE A 69 -99.00 -0.62 -36.96
N SER A 70 -99.41 -1.89 -36.81
CA SER A 70 -98.54 -2.90 -36.20
C SER A 70 -97.31 -3.22 -37.05
N VAL A 71 -97.44 -3.29 -38.38
CA VAL A 71 -96.30 -3.46 -39.30
C VAL A 71 -95.36 -2.26 -39.26
N LYS A 72 -95.86 -1.02 -39.12
CA LYS A 72 -95.02 0.17 -38.93
C LYS A 72 -94.27 0.12 -37.60
N ALA A 73 -94.97 -0.13 -36.49
CA ALA A 73 -94.36 -0.23 -35.15
C ALA A 73 -93.35 -1.40 -35.03
N LEU A 74 -93.57 -2.50 -35.75
CA LEU A 74 -92.60 -3.60 -35.83
C LEU A 74 -91.37 -3.20 -36.65
N ARG A 75 -91.55 -2.53 -37.80
CA ARG A 75 -90.44 -2.02 -38.63
C ARG A 75 -89.58 -1.00 -37.87
N GLU A 76 -90.23 -0.08 -37.16
CA GLU A 76 -89.59 0.90 -36.28
C GLU A 76 -88.73 0.21 -35.23
N LYS A 77 -89.28 -0.75 -34.46
CA LYS A 77 -88.52 -1.57 -33.50
C LYS A 77 -87.38 -2.35 -34.12
N THR A 78 -87.53 -2.91 -35.32
CA THR A 78 -86.42 -3.59 -36.00
C THR A 78 -85.32 -2.62 -36.44
N ALA A 79 -85.65 -1.36 -36.74
CA ALA A 79 -84.67 -0.32 -37.05
C ALA A 79 -83.93 0.16 -35.78
N GLU A 80 -84.65 0.36 -34.67
CA GLU A 80 -84.06 0.64 -33.35
C GLU A 80 -83.08 -0.47 -32.95
N GLN A 81 -83.50 -1.73 -32.99
CA GLN A 81 -82.65 -2.88 -32.69
C GLN A 81 -81.45 -3.00 -33.63
N LEU A 82 -81.58 -2.67 -34.92
CA LEU A 82 -80.45 -2.66 -35.85
C LEU A 82 -79.42 -1.59 -35.46
N VAL A 83 -79.87 -0.40 -35.03
CA VAL A 83 -79.00 0.67 -34.54
C VAL A 83 -78.30 0.28 -33.24
N GLU A 84 -79.00 -0.36 -32.29
CA GLU A 84 -78.40 -0.88 -31.06
C GLU A 84 -77.36 -1.98 -31.34
N ILE A 85 -77.68 -2.93 -32.22
CA ILE A 85 -76.74 -3.99 -32.65
C ILE A 85 -75.49 -3.39 -33.32
N ASN A 86 -75.64 -2.33 -34.13
CA ASN A 86 -74.50 -1.67 -34.77
C ASN A 86 -73.65 -0.88 -33.77
N ARG A 87 -74.26 -0.13 -32.84
CA ARG A 87 -73.54 0.50 -31.71
C ARG A 87 -72.79 -0.53 -30.85
N GLY A 88 -73.42 -1.67 -30.57
CA GLY A 88 -72.79 -2.79 -29.86
C GLY A 88 -71.61 -3.39 -30.62
N ARG A 89 -71.71 -3.55 -31.95
CA ARG A 89 -70.60 -3.98 -32.82
C ARG A 89 -69.45 -2.96 -32.84
N GLU A 90 -69.74 -1.67 -32.82
CA GLU A 90 -68.73 -0.61 -32.77
C GLU A 90 -67.99 -0.59 -31.43
N ALA A 91 -68.72 -0.69 -30.31
CA ALA A 91 -68.12 -0.85 -28.99
C ALA A 91 -67.25 -2.12 -28.89
N MET A 92 -67.73 -3.26 -29.42
CA MET A 92 -66.97 -4.51 -29.46
C MET A 92 -65.72 -4.42 -30.36
N LYS A 93 -65.74 -3.65 -31.45
CA LYS A 93 -64.54 -3.36 -32.25
C LYS A 93 -63.54 -2.51 -31.46
N GLY A 94 -63.99 -1.47 -30.78
CA GLY A 94 -63.14 -0.63 -29.93
C GLY A 94 -62.44 -1.44 -28.83
N LEU A 95 -63.20 -2.25 -28.10
CA LEU A 95 -62.67 -3.15 -27.06
C LEU A 95 -61.73 -4.24 -27.62
N ALA A 96 -61.95 -4.69 -28.86
CA ALA A 96 -61.05 -5.63 -29.52
C ALA A 96 -59.68 -5.00 -29.84
N VAL A 97 -59.66 -3.74 -30.32
CA VAL A 97 -58.43 -2.98 -30.56
C VAL A 97 -57.72 -2.68 -29.23
N GLU A 98 -58.44 -2.16 -28.23
CA GLU A 98 -57.87 -1.90 -26.90
C GLU A 98 -57.25 -3.18 -26.28
N ARG A 99 -57.85 -4.35 -26.53
CA ARG A 99 -57.30 -5.65 -26.14
C ARG A 99 -56.05 -6.04 -26.93
N THR A 100 -55.98 -5.79 -28.24
CA THR A 100 -54.74 -6.06 -29.01
C THR A 100 -53.60 -5.17 -28.54
N ASP A 101 -53.88 -3.90 -28.28
CA ASP A 101 -52.88 -2.91 -27.88
C ASP A 101 -52.34 -3.22 -26.47
N LYS A 102 -53.25 -3.56 -25.54
CA LYS A 102 -52.88 -4.05 -24.20
C LYS A 102 -52.10 -5.36 -24.25
N ASN A 103 -52.46 -6.30 -25.13
CA ASN A 103 -51.70 -7.54 -25.29
C ASN A 103 -50.28 -7.26 -25.84
N GLN A 104 -50.13 -6.37 -26.82
CA GLN A 104 -48.82 -5.97 -27.35
C GLN A 104 -47.97 -5.33 -26.25
N ALA A 105 -48.51 -4.35 -25.52
CA ALA A 105 -47.83 -3.72 -24.39
C ALA A 105 -47.42 -4.73 -23.30
N LEU A 106 -48.27 -5.72 -22.99
CA LEU A 106 -47.93 -6.81 -22.07
C LEU A 106 -46.79 -7.70 -22.60
N THR A 107 -46.76 -8.03 -23.89
CA THR A 107 -45.65 -8.79 -24.48
C THR A 107 -44.34 -8.00 -24.49
N GLU A 108 -44.38 -6.69 -24.76
CA GLU A 108 -43.22 -5.82 -24.65
C GLU A 108 -42.70 -5.73 -23.21
N LEU A 109 -43.59 -5.56 -22.23
CA LEU A 109 -43.21 -5.52 -20.81
C LEU A 109 -42.67 -6.87 -20.35
N GLY A 110 -43.19 -7.99 -20.86
CA GLY A 110 -42.64 -9.33 -20.64
C GLY A 110 -41.20 -9.44 -21.15
N ALA A 111 -40.96 -9.05 -22.41
CA ALA A 111 -39.62 -9.06 -23.02
C ALA A 111 -38.64 -8.13 -22.29
N LYS A 112 -39.08 -6.93 -21.88
CA LYS A 112 -38.27 -5.96 -21.11
C LYS A 112 -37.91 -6.52 -19.72
N ASN A 113 -38.85 -7.16 -19.02
CA ASN A 113 -38.58 -7.79 -17.72
C ASN A 113 -37.62 -8.97 -17.84
N GLU A 114 -37.71 -9.80 -18.89
CA GLU A 114 -36.79 -10.93 -19.07
C GLU A 114 -35.38 -10.46 -19.43
N ALA A 115 -35.24 -9.42 -20.25
CA ALA A 115 -33.95 -8.77 -20.51
C ALA A 115 -33.35 -8.10 -19.26
N LEU A 116 -34.17 -7.61 -18.33
CA LEU A 116 -33.71 -7.12 -17.02
C LEU A 116 -33.19 -8.28 -16.15
N ARG A 117 -33.92 -9.39 -16.04
CA ARG A 117 -33.46 -10.59 -15.30
C ARG A 117 -32.14 -11.14 -15.83
N GLN A 118 -31.97 -11.18 -17.15
CA GLN A 118 -30.71 -11.60 -17.78
C GLN A 118 -29.55 -10.69 -17.33
N ARG A 119 -29.74 -9.37 -17.37
CA ARG A 119 -28.76 -8.40 -16.86
C ARG A 119 -28.52 -8.50 -15.36
N GLU A 120 -29.54 -8.77 -14.55
CA GLU A 120 -29.40 -9.02 -13.11
C GLU A 120 -28.53 -10.26 -12.85
N GLY A 121 -28.74 -11.34 -13.60
CA GLY A 121 -27.90 -12.55 -13.56
C GLY A 121 -26.45 -12.30 -14.01
N GLU A 122 -26.25 -11.54 -15.08
CA GLU A 122 -24.92 -11.10 -15.54
C GLU A 122 -24.21 -10.26 -14.46
N LEU A 123 -24.90 -9.30 -13.86
CA LEU A 123 -24.38 -8.45 -12.78
C LEU A 123 -24.04 -9.25 -11.52
N GLN A 124 -24.84 -10.27 -11.17
CA GLN A 124 -24.52 -11.20 -10.08
C GLN A 124 -23.25 -11.98 -10.37
N GLN A 125 -23.13 -12.61 -11.55
CA GLN A 125 -21.92 -13.35 -11.95
C GLN A 125 -20.68 -12.44 -12.01
N LEU A 126 -20.82 -11.20 -12.48
CA LEU A 126 -19.73 -10.22 -12.49
C LEU A 126 -19.36 -9.78 -11.06
N SER A 127 -20.33 -9.60 -10.16
CA SER A 127 -20.08 -9.28 -8.74
C SER A 127 -19.35 -10.42 -8.01
N GLU A 128 -19.71 -11.68 -8.30
CA GLU A 128 -19.02 -12.86 -7.73
C GLU A 128 -17.59 -12.98 -8.26
N ARG A 129 -17.39 -12.83 -9.58
CA ARG A 129 -16.06 -12.80 -10.20
C ARG A 129 -15.19 -11.67 -9.65
N LEU A 130 -15.76 -10.48 -9.44
CA LEU A 130 -15.07 -9.34 -8.83
C LEU A 130 -14.59 -9.69 -7.42
N LYS A 131 -15.48 -10.18 -6.55
CA LYS A 131 -15.15 -10.63 -5.18
C LYS A 131 -14.10 -11.75 -5.15
N GLU A 132 -14.12 -12.65 -6.13
CA GLU A 132 -13.06 -13.62 -6.31
C GLU A 132 -11.72 -12.99 -6.68
N THR A 133 -11.69 -12.01 -7.60
CA THR A 133 -10.46 -11.31 -7.98
C THR A 133 -9.92 -10.44 -6.85
N GLU A 134 -10.77 -9.77 -6.07
CA GLU A 134 -10.41 -9.01 -4.86
C GLU A 134 -9.73 -9.94 -3.85
N ARG A 135 -10.33 -11.09 -3.52
CA ARG A 135 -9.74 -12.12 -2.63
C ARG A 135 -8.42 -12.70 -3.15
N LYS A 136 -8.22 -12.75 -4.48
CA LYS A 136 -6.97 -13.20 -5.11
C LYS A 136 -5.89 -12.10 -5.06
N LEU A 137 -6.28 -10.83 -5.17
CA LEU A 137 -5.39 -9.67 -5.01
C LEU A 137 -4.97 -9.47 -3.55
N GLU A 138 -5.89 -9.58 -2.60
CA GLU A 138 -5.63 -9.50 -1.16
C GLU A 138 -4.60 -10.56 -0.71
N LYS A 139 -4.77 -11.82 -1.15
CA LYS A 139 -3.79 -12.88 -0.91
C LYS A 139 -2.40 -12.54 -1.47
N ARG A 140 -2.35 -12.04 -2.72
CA ARG A 140 -1.08 -11.60 -3.34
C ARG A 140 -0.45 -10.41 -2.62
N ALA A 141 -1.23 -9.47 -2.10
CA ALA A 141 -0.72 -8.36 -1.29
C ALA A 141 -0.10 -8.87 0.02
N LEU A 142 -0.75 -9.84 0.69
CA LEU A 142 -0.20 -10.50 1.89
C LEU A 142 1.02 -11.39 1.59
N GLU A 143 1.12 -11.97 0.40
CA GLU A 143 2.30 -12.70 -0.07
C GLU A 143 3.47 -11.75 -0.38
N LEU A 144 3.20 -10.63 -1.07
CA LEU A 144 4.19 -9.58 -1.32
C LEU A 144 4.71 -8.96 -0.03
N GLN A 145 3.85 -8.61 0.93
CA GLN A 145 4.29 -8.06 2.22
C GLN A 145 5.14 -9.04 3.04
N LYS A 146 4.91 -10.35 2.90
CA LYS A 146 5.80 -11.37 3.52
C LYS A 146 7.14 -11.42 2.81
N LEU A 147 7.15 -11.39 1.48
CA LEU A 147 8.36 -11.41 0.67
C LEU A 147 9.22 -10.14 0.88
N GLU A 148 8.59 -8.99 1.02
CA GLU A 148 9.19 -7.70 1.37
C GLU A 148 9.90 -7.79 2.73
N ARG A 149 9.23 -8.25 3.78
CA ARG A 149 9.86 -8.46 5.11
C ARG A 149 11.01 -9.47 5.04
N MET A 150 10.86 -10.57 4.30
CA MET A 150 11.93 -11.55 4.10
C MET A 150 13.13 -10.96 3.33
N TYR A 151 12.89 -10.03 2.41
CA TYR A 151 13.93 -9.30 1.68
C TYR A 151 14.64 -8.30 2.59
N ASP A 152 13.91 -7.55 3.42
CA ASP A 152 14.46 -6.62 4.40
C ASP A 152 15.31 -7.38 5.45
N ASP A 153 14.77 -8.43 6.06
CA ASP A 153 15.50 -9.29 7.01
C ASP A 153 16.79 -9.86 6.38
N ALA A 154 16.71 -10.32 5.11
CA ALA A 154 17.88 -10.79 4.37
C ALA A 154 18.89 -9.66 4.11
N SER A 155 18.42 -8.47 3.71
CA SER A 155 19.23 -7.28 3.43
C SER A 155 19.94 -6.76 4.69
N PHE A 156 19.24 -6.68 5.82
CA PHE A 156 19.84 -6.36 7.12
C PHE A 156 20.86 -7.42 7.54
N SER A 157 20.57 -8.72 7.37
CA SER A 157 21.53 -9.78 7.69
C SER A 157 22.79 -9.74 6.80
N SER A 158 22.63 -9.38 5.52
CA SER A 158 23.74 -9.20 4.57
C SER A 158 24.59 -7.98 4.96
N SER A 159 23.94 -6.87 5.31
CA SER A 159 24.60 -5.64 5.77
C SER A 159 25.37 -5.85 7.07
N SER A 160 24.80 -6.59 8.04
CA SER A 160 25.50 -6.99 9.27
C SER A 160 26.75 -7.81 8.95
N ARG A 161 26.63 -8.85 8.11
CA ARG A 161 27.77 -9.66 7.68
C ARG A 161 28.83 -8.84 6.95
N GLN A 162 28.45 -7.84 6.16
CA GLN A 162 29.40 -6.95 5.49
C GLN A 162 30.15 -6.07 6.51
N ILE A 163 29.46 -5.54 7.52
CA ILE A 163 30.10 -4.79 8.62
C ILE A 163 31.03 -5.71 9.43
N GLU A 164 30.61 -6.93 9.74
CA GLU A 164 31.42 -7.94 10.42
C GLU A 164 32.67 -8.32 9.60
N LEU A 165 32.55 -8.51 8.29
CA LEU A 165 33.68 -8.80 7.40
C LEU A 165 34.68 -7.65 7.37
N VAL A 166 34.22 -6.40 7.26
CA VAL A 166 35.11 -5.21 7.31
C VAL A 166 35.77 -5.06 8.69
N ALA A 167 35.06 -5.38 9.77
CA ALA A 167 35.63 -5.40 11.12
C ALA A 167 36.72 -6.48 11.26
N ARG A 168 36.48 -7.71 10.77
CA ARG A 168 37.46 -8.79 10.72
C ARG A 168 38.66 -8.46 9.82
N GLU A 169 38.45 -7.78 8.71
CA GLU A 169 39.54 -7.32 7.85
C GLU A 169 40.40 -6.27 8.59
N SER A 170 39.78 -5.33 9.31
CA SER A 170 40.51 -4.38 10.16
C SER A 170 41.29 -5.07 11.30
N GLU A 171 40.75 -6.12 11.92
CA GLU A 171 41.47 -6.95 12.88
C GLU A 171 42.66 -7.67 12.23
N MET A 172 42.49 -8.27 11.05
CA MET A 172 43.58 -8.91 10.31
C MET A 172 44.67 -7.91 9.90
N GLN A 173 44.30 -6.69 9.48
CA GLN A 173 45.25 -5.63 9.16
C GLN A 173 46.04 -5.16 10.39
N LYS A 174 45.39 -5.02 11.56
CA LYS A 174 46.08 -4.74 12.84
C LYS A 174 47.06 -5.85 13.20
N LEU A 175 46.60 -7.10 13.23
CA LEU A 175 47.45 -8.26 13.52
C LEU A 175 48.62 -8.39 12.53
N ALA A 176 48.41 -8.10 11.24
CA ALA A 176 49.48 -8.07 10.25
C ALA A 176 50.52 -6.95 10.52
N SER A 177 50.06 -5.77 10.93
CA SER A 177 50.92 -4.66 11.37
C SER A 177 51.70 -5.03 12.64
N ASP A 178 51.06 -5.63 13.64
CA ASP A 178 51.70 -6.04 14.90
C ASP A 178 52.74 -7.14 14.64
N ILE A 179 52.42 -8.12 13.78
CA ILE A 179 53.37 -9.14 13.33
C ILE A 179 54.53 -8.51 12.54
N ALA A 180 54.30 -7.47 11.74
CA ALA A 180 55.37 -6.74 11.05
C ALA A 180 56.26 -5.97 12.05
N MET A 181 55.67 -5.33 13.05
CA MET A 181 56.38 -4.61 14.12
C MET A 181 57.22 -5.58 14.96
N LEU A 182 56.66 -6.70 15.40
CA LEU A 182 57.37 -7.75 16.15
C LEU A 182 58.50 -8.38 15.32
N ARG A 183 58.32 -8.56 14.00
CA ARG A 183 59.39 -8.99 13.09
C ARG A 183 60.49 -7.92 12.93
N GLY A 184 60.15 -6.63 13.00
CA GLY A 184 61.09 -5.51 13.03
C GLY A 184 61.90 -5.50 14.33
N GLN A 185 61.21 -5.46 15.47
CA GLN A 185 61.80 -5.53 16.81
C GLN A 185 62.71 -6.75 16.98
N ARG A 186 62.29 -7.93 16.48
CA ARG A 186 63.14 -9.11 16.48
C ARG A 186 64.41 -8.91 15.65
N LYS A 187 64.32 -8.38 14.42
CA LYS A 187 65.51 -8.10 13.59
C LYS A 187 66.44 -7.09 14.24
N GLU A 188 65.91 -6.11 14.97
CA GLU A 188 66.73 -5.17 15.75
C GLU A 188 67.38 -5.85 16.97
N ALA A 189 66.66 -6.69 17.71
CA ALA A 189 67.22 -7.47 18.81
C ALA A 189 68.29 -8.47 18.33
N ASP A 190 68.06 -9.14 17.21
CA ASP A 190 69.03 -10.04 16.56
C ASP A 190 70.29 -9.25 16.13
N ARG A 191 70.14 -8.03 15.60
CA ARG A 191 71.27 -7.12 15.27
C ARG A 191 72.04 -6.65 16.51
N ARG A 192 71.35 -6.11 17.53
CA ARG A 192 71.97 -5.70 18.80
C ARG A 192 72.67 -6.88 19.49
N GLY A 193 72.11 -8.09 19.38
CA GLY A 193 72.76 -9.32 19.83
C GLY A 193 74.04 -9.65 19.06
N GLN A 194 74.07 -9.45 17.74
CA GLN A 194 75.29 -9.59 16.92
C GLN A 194 76.33 -8.50 17.22
N GLU A 195 75.91 -7.26 17.43
CA GLU A 195 76.75 -6.13 17.81
C GLU A 195 77.40 -6.40 19.18
N ILE A 196 76.63 -6.73 20.21
CA ILE A 196 77.12 -7.09 21.55
C ILE A 196 78.01 -8.37 21.50
N ALA A 197 77.71 -9.33 20.62
CA ALA A 197 78.58 -10.50 20.43
C ALA A 197 79.93 -10.12 19.77
N ALA A 198 79.93 -9.18 18.82
CA ALA A 198 81.15 -8.67 18.19
C ALA A 198 81.97 -7.81 19.17
N GLU A 199 81.33 -6.89 19.91
CA GLU A 199 81.95 -6.08 20.96
C GLU A 199 82.54 -6.94 22.07
N SER A 200 81.79 -7.90 22.60
CA SER A 200 82.29 -8.79 23.66
C SER A 200 83.39 -9.73 23.16
N LYS A 201 83.41 -10.11 21.87
CA LYS A 201 84.55 -10.78 21.25
C LYS A 201 85.77 -9.85 21.16
N ALA A 202 85.60 -8.63 20.65
CA ALA A 202 86.67 -7.64 20.54
C ALA A 202 87.26 -7.28 21.92
N ALA A 203 86.41 -7.10 22.94
CA ALA A 203 86.82 -6.87 24.32
C ALA A 203 87.57 -8.08 24.92
N ARG A 204 87.17 -9.31 24.61
CA ARG A 204 87.91 -10.53 25.00
C ARG A 204 89.28 -10.62 24.30
N GLU A 205 89.37 -10.23 23.03
CA GLU A 205 90.62 -10.21 22.27
C GLU A 205 91.55 -9.08 22.74
N ALA A 206 91.01 -7.90 23.04
CA ALA A 206 91.74 -6.79 23.67
C ALA A 206 92.23 -7.18 25.08
N LEU A 207 91.39 -7.78 25.93
CA LEU A 207 91.79 -8.29 27.24
C LEU A 207 92.86 -9.38 27.14
N LYS A 208 92.83 -10.20 26.08
CA LYS A 208 93.88 -11.21 25.79
C LYS A 208 95.18 -10.56 25.29
N ALA A 209 95.11 -9.44 24.58
CA ALA A 209 96.26 -8.64 24.20
C ALA A 209 96.88 -7.92 25.42
N GLU A 210 96.06 -7.31 26.28
CA GLU A 210 96.53 -6.71 27.54
C GLU A 210 97.12 -7.75 28.48
N LYS A 211 96.49 -8.93 28.66
CA LYS A 211 97.09 -10.01 29.46
C LYS A 211 98.40 -10.56 28.90
N LYS A 212 98.67 -10.40 27.59
CA LYS A 212 100.00 -10.65 27.02
C LYS A 212 100.97 -9.50 27.32
N ARG A 213 100.53 -8.24 27.17
CA ARG A 213 101.32 -7.05 27.50
C ARG A 213 101.73 -7.03 28.97
N THR A 214 100.83 -7.35 29.91
CA THR A 214 101.17 -7.51 31.33
C THR A 214 102.16 -8.65 31.49
N ALA A 215 101.92 -9.85 30.98
CA ALA A 215 102.87 -10.97 31.09
C ALA A 215 104.25 -10.70 30.44
N GLU A 216 104.34 -9.80 29.46
CA GLU A 216 105.60 -9.31 28.89
C GLU A 216 106.25 -8.20 29.75
N LEU A 217 105.47 -7.39 30.45
CA LEU A 217 105.94 -6.41 31.43
C LEU A 217 106.39 -7.10 32.72
N ASP A 218 105.64 -8.08 33.22
CA ASP A 218 105.99 -8.95 34.35
C ASP A 218 107.33 -9.63 34.07
N LYS A 219 107.52 -10.22 32.88
CA LYS A 219 108.82 -10.77 32.44
C LYS A 219 109.93 -9.73 32.29
N LYS A 220 109.61 -8.45 32.03
CA LYS A 220 110.60 -7.37 32.05
C LYS A 220 110.93 -6.96 33.49
N VAL A 221 109.97 -6.99 34.41
CA VAL A 221 110.18 -6.77 35.85
C VAL A 221 110.98 -7.91 36.45
N GLU A 222 110.66 -9.18 36.17
CA GLU A 222 111.47 -10.35 36.54
C GLU A 222 112.91 -10.23 36.04
N ARG A 223 113.11 -9.82 34.77
CA ARG A 223 114.45 -9.57 34.22
C ARG A 223 115.15 -8.39 34.88
N LEU A 224 114.45 -7.31 35.18
CA LEU A 224 115.03 -6.13 35.85
C LEU A 224 115.40 -6.47 37.30
N LEU A 225 114.54 -7.18 38.04
CA LEU A 225 114.81 -7.73 39.36
C LEU A 225 115.97 -8.72 39.32
N ALA A 226 116.03 -9.60 38.31
CA ALA A 226 117.18 -10.47 38.11
C ALA A 226 118.46 -9.66 37.86
N THR A 227 118.44 -8.62 37.01
CA THR A 227 119.62 -7.75 36.82
C THR A 227 119.94 -6.84 38.00
N LEU A 228 118.98 -6.56 38.88
CA LEU A 228 119.20 -5.85 40.15
C LEU A 228 119.85 -6.80 41.15
N ALA A 229 119.33 -8.01 41.33
CA ALA A 229 119.98 -9.06 42.11
C ALA A 229 121.40 -9.32 41.56
N ASP A 230 121.57 -9.42 40.25
CA ASP A 230 122.87 -9.61 39.57
C ASP A 230 123.80 -8.37 39.68
N ARG A 231 123.27 -7.19 40.06
CA ARG A 231 124.03 -5.96 40.38
C ARG A 231 124.33 -5.85 41.87
N GLU A 232 123.40 -6.24 42.72
CA GLU A 232 123.54 -6.40 44.16
C GLU A 232 124.60 -7.45 44.44
N ASP A 233 124.53 -8.65 43.85
CA ASP A 233 125.57 -9.69 43.92
C ASP A 233 126.94 -9.20 43.44
N LYS A 234 126.99 -8.26 42.47
CA LYS A 234 128.25 -7.64 42.00
C LYS A 234 128.72 -6.50 42.91
N LEU A 235 127.83 -5.81 43.61
CA LEU A 235 128.17 -4.86 44.67
C LEU A 235 128.66 -5.63 45.90
N ASP A 236 127.94 -6.64 46.34
CA ASP A 236 128.24 -7.56 47.44
C ASP A 236 129.59 -8.27 47.24
N ARG A 237 129.89 -8.73 46.00
CA ARG A 237 131.24 -9.22 45.63
C ARG A 237 132.28 -8.10 45.66
N ARG A 238 131.98 -6.88 45.19
CA ARG A 238 132.90 -5.73 45.29
C ARG A 238 133.09 -5.22 46.70
N GLU A 239 132.12 -5.38 47.60
CA GLU A 239 132.23 -5.08 49.02
C GLU A 239 133.08 -6.14 49.73
N LYS A 240 132.99 -7.41 49.30
CA LYS A 240 133.88 -8.49 49.74
C LYS A 240 135.30 -8.35 49.18
N GLU A 241 135.47 -7.79 47.98
CA GLU A 241 136.78 -7.41 47.42
C GLU A 241 137.34 -6.15 48.12
N LEU A 242 136.51 -5.13 48.37
CA LEU A 242 136.88 -3.95 49.15
C LEU A 242 137.18 -4.29 50.61
N ALA A 243 136.53 -5.29 51.20
CA ALA A 243 136.88 -5.82 52.52
C ALA A 243 138.29 -6.45 52.49
N ARG A 244 138.59 -7.30 51.50
CA ARG A 244 139.92 -7.89 51.32
C ARG A 244 141.02 -6.87 50.99
N MET A 245 140.67 -5.74 50.37
CA MET A 245 141.59 -4.62 50.14
C MET A 245 141.73 -3.74 51.39
N ARG A 246 140.66 -3.47 52.14
CA ARG A 246 140.70 -2.78 53.46
C ARG A 246 141.44 -3.59 54.53
N GLU A 247 141.46 -4.92 54.41
CA GLU A 247 142.30 -5.82 55.23
C GLU A 247 143.81 -5.70 54.93
N ARG A 248 144.19 -5.01 53.83
CA ARG A 248 145.59 -4.65 53.51
C ARG A 248 145.89 -3.14 53.48
N SER A 249 144.88 -2.28 53.61
CA SER A 249 145.05 -0.84 53.80
C SER A 249 143.94 -0.31 54.71
N LYS A 250 144.27 -0.16 56.00
CA LYS A 250 143.32 0.06 57.10
C LYS A 250 143.26 1.54 57.52
N SER A 251 142.50 2.34 56.78
CA SER A 251 142.06 3.69 57.20
C SER A 251 140.77 4.10 56.46
N GLU A 252 139.76 4.49 57.23
CA GLU A 252 138.40 4.90 56.81
C GLU A 252 138.40 6.29 56.10
N ASP A 253 137.52 6.68 55.15
CA ASP A 253 136.07 6.49 54.86
C ASP A 253 135.14 7.53 55.53
N SER A 254 134.08 8.11 54.90
CA SER A 254 133.59 8.06 53.50
C SER A 254 132.65 9.26 53.15
N ALA A 255 132.19 9.39 51.89
CA ALA A 255 131.28 10.46 51.38
C ALA A 255 130.58 10.03 50.04
N PRO A 256 129.64 10.77 49.38
CA PRO A 256 128.71 11.86 49.77
C PRO A 256 127.23 11.65 49.27
N ALA A 257 126.37 12.70 49.32
CA ALA A 257 125.26 12.98 48.35
C ALA A 257 124.04 12.00 48.27
N LEU A 258 122.93 12.20 47.51
CA LEU A 258 122.13 13.39 47.11
C LEU A 258 120.68 12.99 46.66
N ARG A 259 119.71 13.91 46.75
CA ARG A 259 118.44 14.06 45.96
C ARG A 259 117.47 12.87 45.69
N LEU A 260 116.22 13.09 46.10
CA LEU A 260 114.95 12.86 45.35
C LEU A 260 113.87 13.79 45.98
N VAL A 261 112.65 14.09 45.51
CA VAL A 261 111.72 13.60 44.45
C VAL A 261 111.02 14.83 43.80
N GLY A 262 110.36 14.70 42.64
CA GLY A 262 109.44 15.72 42.07
C GLY A 262 108.02 15.18 41.78
N LYS A 263 106.98 15.99 42.00
CA LYS A 263 105.56 15.62 41.77
C LYS A 263 104.64 16.86 41.68
N GLY A 264 103.59 16.79 40.85
CA GLY A 264 102.42 17.69 40.88
C GLY A 264 102.23 18.56 39.64
N GLY A 265 100.97 18.75 39.23
CA GLY A 265 100.55 19.67 38.17
C GLY A 265 99.03 19.76 38.06
N ASP A 266 98.50 20.98 38.05
CA ASP A 266 97.08 21.39 37.84
C ASP A 266 97.07 22.96 37.85
N VAL A 267 96.06 23.74 37.43
CA VAL A 267 94.72 23.49 36.86
C VAL A 267 94.53 24.42 35.64
N ALA A 268 93.82 23.99 34.58
CA ALA A 268 93.53 24.86 33.42
C ALA A 268 92.21 24.54 32.66
N LYS A 269 91.08 24.34 33.38
CA LYS A 269 89.72 24.31 32.79
C LYS A 269 88.66 24.91 33.73
N SER A 270 88.14 26.09 33.37
CA SER A 270 86.93 26.67 33.95
C SER A 270 86.08 27.28 32.82
N ASP A 271 86.71 28.13 32.01
CA ASP A 271 86.13 28.89 30.90
C ASP A 271 85.31 28.10 29.85
N ASP A 272 85.53 26.79 29.71
CA ASP A 272 84.76 25.93 28.80
C ASP A 272 83.44 25.44 29.40
N LEU A 273 83.37 25.30 30.73
CA LEU A 273 82.19 24.78 31.43
C LEU A 273 81.08 25.83 31.47
N ASP A 274 81.43 27.06 31.85
CA ASP A 274 80.49 28.18 31.96
C ASP A 274 79.88 28.54 30.58
N LYS A 275 80.68 28.44 29.52
CA LYS A 275 80.22 28.62 28.12
C LYS A 275 79.34 27.47 27.60
N ALA A 276 79.41 26.29 28.20
CA ALA A 276 78.50 25.18 27.91
C ALA A 276 77.16 25.35 28.64
N ILE A 277 77.20 25.74 29.92
CA ILE A 277 76.01 26.01 30.74
C ILE A 277 75.18 27.14 30.12
N ALA A 278 75.79 28.30 29.83
CA ALA A 278 75.09 29.44 29.24
C ALA A 278 74.41 29.13 27.88
N LYS A 279 74.95 28.18 27.11
CA LYS A 279 74.30 27.71 25.88
C LYS A 279 73.08 26.85 26.18
N LEU A 280 73.21 25.87 27.07
CA LEU A 280 72.11 24.99 27.47
C LEU A 280 70.92 25.76 28.06
N ASP A 281 71.18 26.81 28.84
CA ASP A 281 70.13 27.70 29.34
C ASP A 281 69.45 28.49 28.21
N SER A 282 70.22 28.99 27.23
CA SER A 282 69.64 29.69 26.06
C SER A 282 68.86 28.78 25.10
N ASP A 283 69.29 27.52 24.94
CA ASP A 283 68.56 26.50 24.16
C ASP A 283 67.27 26.08 24.90
N ARG A 284 67.33 26.00 26.23
CA ARG A 284 66.19 25.73 27.09
C ARG A 284 65.14 26.84 27.02
N GLU A 285 65.54 28.10 27.13
CA GLU A 285 64.62 29.25 27.03
C GLU A 285 63.93 29.28 25.64
N GLN A 286 64.67 28.99 24.57
CA GLN A 286 64.09 28.83 23.22
C GLN A 286 63.10 27.66 23.13
N LEU A 287 63.37 26.52 23.77
CA LEU A 287 62.47 25.38 23.82
C LEU A 287 61.20 25.67 24.63
N GLU A 288 61.31 26.34 25.78
CA GLU A 288 60.16 26.73 26.61
C GLU A 288 59.30 27.80 25.90
N ALA A 289 59.92 28.75 25.18
CA ALA A 289 59.22 29.68 24.28
C ALA A 289 58.50 28.97 23.13
N ARG A 290 59.14 27.96 22.51
CA ARG A 290 58.54 27.18 21.41
C ARG A 290 57.39 26.29 21.87
N LEU A 291 57.49 25.69 23.07
CA LEU A 291 56.40 24.93 23.68
C LEU A 291 55.21 25.82 24.03
N THR A 292 55.43 27.01 24.58
CA THR A 292 54.32 27.94 24.88
C THR A 292 53.66 28.51 23.63
N ALA A 293 54.40 28.70 22.53
CA ALA A 293 53.83 28.99 21.21
C ALA A 293 52.95 27.84 20.68
N LEU A 294 53.49 26.61 20.61
CA LEU A 294 52.76 25.43 20.16
C LEU A 294 51.53 25.10 21.02
N ALA A 295 51.57 25.41 22.33
CA ALA A 295 50.42 25.27 23.22
C ALA A 295 49.31 26.30 22.93
N ARG A 296 49.67 27.54 22.57
CA ARG A 296 48.72 28.58 22.13
C ARG A 296 48.09 28.21 20.78
N GLU A 297 48.88 27.70 19.83
CA GLU A 297 48.39 27.20 18.55
C GLU A 297 47.46 25.99 18.73
N ASN A 298 47.83 25.01 19.56
CA ASN A 298 46.95 23.88 19.89
C ASN A 298 45.64 24.33 20.55
N LYS A 299 45.67 25.33 21.43
CA LYS A 299 44.46 25.90 22.03
C LYS A 299 43.58 26.60 21.00
N ARG A 300 44.18 27.31 20.04
CA ARG A 300 43.48 27.98 18.92
C ARG A 300 42.86 26.97 17.97
N LEU A 301 43.63 26.02 17.46
CA LEU A 301 43.17 24.95 16.57
C LEU A 301 42.05 24.11 17.20
N LYS A 302 42.11 23.85 18.52
CA LYS A 302 41.00 23.20 19.24
C LYS A 302 39.73 24.06 19.28
N ALA A 303 39.86 25.38 19.51
CA ALA A 303 38.72 26.29 19.46
C ALA A 303 38.10 26.36 18.04
N ASP A 304 38.94 26.52 17.02
CA ASP A 304 38.54 26.57 15.61
C ASP A 304 37.84 25.26 15.18
N LEU A 305 38.36 24.10 15.60
CA LEU A 305 37.72 22.80 15.38
C LEU A 305 36.37 22.67 16.11
N THR A 306 36.23 23.17 17.35
CA THR A 306 34.94 23.16 18.04
C THR A 306 33.91 24.10 17.40
N ALA A 307 34.33 25.25 16.87
CA ALA A 307 33.46 26.16 16.12
C ALA A 307 33.02 25.55 14.77
N LEU A 308 33.93 24.87 14.07
CA LEU A 308 33.64 24.16 12.82
C LEU A 308 32.73 22.95 13.04
N ALA A 309 32.87 22.25 14.17
CA ALA A 309 31.95 21.18 14.56
C ALA A 309 30.55 21.72 14.90
N ALA A 310 30.45 22.82 15.65
CA ALA A 310 29.18 23.41 16.05
C ALA A 310 28.39 24.00 14.86
N SER A 311 29.06 24.69 13.95
CA SER A 311 28.46 25.17 12.68
C SER A 311 27.98 23.99 11.83
N LYS A 312 28.85 23.02 11.53
CA LYS A 312 28.48 21.84 10.73
C LYS A 312 27.35 21.00 11.36
N ALA A 313 27.25 20.93 12.68
CA ALA A 313 26.12 20.29 13.38
C ALA A 313 24.81 21.09 13.22
N THR A 314 24.90 22.43 13.18
CA THR A 314 23.75 23.32 12.97
C THR A 314 23.25 23.23 11.52
N ASP A 315 24.16 23.31 10.55
CA ASP A 315 23.86 23.23 9.11
C ASP A 315 23.32 21.85 8.71
N SER A 316 23.84 20.77 9.28
CA SER A 316 23.29 19.43 9.06
C SER A 316 21.93 19.23 9.76
N SER A 317 21.70 19.84 10.93
CA SER A 317 20.38 19.79 11.57
C SER A 317 19.33 20.60 10.81
N SER A 318 19.67 21.76 10.24
CA SER A 318 18.75 22.54 9.39
C SER A 318 18.49 21.85 8.05
N ALA A 319 19.52 21.35 7.37
CA ALA A 319 19.37 20.59 6.13
C ALA A 319 18.52 19.32 6.31
N LEU A 320 18.72 18.57 7.40
CA LEU A 320 17.90 17.39 7.71
C LEU A 320 16.44 17.76 7.98
N ARG A 321 16.17 18.89 8.67
CA ARG A 321 14.81 19.39 8.88
C ARG A 321 14.15 19.84 7.57
N GLU A 322 14.88 20.51 6.68
CA GLU A 322 14.41 20.89 5.34
C GLU A 322 14.03 19.64 4.53
N GLN A 323 14.91 18.63 4.48
CA GLN A 323 14.66 17.36 3.80
C GLN A 323 13.46 16.60 4.38
N MET A 324 13.37 16.50 5.72
CA MET A 324 12.25 15.86 6.41
C MET A 324 10.92 16.58 6.16
N ASN A 325 10.93 17.92 6.15
CA ASN A 325 9.75 18.73 5.85
C ASN A 325 9.34 18.67 4.36
N ALA A 326 10.30 18.50 3.45
CA ALA A 326 10.02 18.27 2.03
C ALA A 326 9.40 16.89 1.80
N LEU A 327 10.01 15.83 2.34
CA LEU A 327 9.49 14.46 2.26
C LEU A 327 8.10 14.34 2.91
N ALA A 328 7.89 14.99 4.07
CA ALA A 328 6.57 15.03 4.70
C ALA A 328 5.52 15.74 3.83
N ALA A 329 5.89 16.80 3.10
CA ALA A 329 4.98 17.46 2.17
C ALA A 329 4.65 16.58 0.96
N GLU A 330 5.63 15.86 0.42
CA GLU A 330 5.45 14.92 -0.69
C GLU A 330 4.56 13.73 -0.31
N VAL A 331 4.79 13.13 0.86
CA VAL A 331 3.93 12.04 1.40
C VAL A 331 2.51 12.53 1.65
N VAL A 332 2.30 13.73 2.22
CA VAL A 332 0.96 14.30 2.45
C VAL A 332 0.26 14.69 1.14
N HIS A 333 1.00 15.10 0.12
CA HIS A 333 0.47 15.32 -1.23
C HIS A 333 0.02 14.00 -1.86
N LEU A 334 0.85 12.95 -1.77
CA LEU A 334 0.55 11.63 -2.32
C LEU A 334 -0.66 10.98 -1.63
N THR A 335 -0.78 11.06 -0.29
CA THR A 335 -1.96 10.53 0.43
C THR A 335 -3.22 11.34 0.12
N ALA A 336 -3.14 12.67 0.01
CA ALA A 336 -4.27 13.48 -0.44
C ALA A 336 -4.72 13.12 -1.88
N LYS A 337 -3.79 12.74 -2.76
CA LYS A 337 -4.05 12.29 -4.13
C LYS A 337 -4.71 10.90 -4.17
N LEU A 338 -4.42 10.04 -3.19
CA LEU A 338 -5.02 8.70 -3.02
C LEU A 338 -6.39 8.72 -2.32
N GLU A 339 -6.58 9.55 -1.30
CA GLU A 339 -7.87 9.73 -0.61
C GLU A 339 -8.87 10.59 -1.39
N GLY A 340 -8.38 11.45 -2.29
CA GLY A 340 -9.19 12.29 -3.16
C GLY A 340 -9.85 13.49 -2.46
N PRO A 341 -10.83 14.15 -3.12
CA PRO A 341 -11.35 15.45 -2.70
C PRO A 341 -12.22 15.42 -1.43
N GLY A 342 -12.59 14.24 -0.92
CA GLY A 342 -13.32 14.10 0.34
C GLY A 342 -12.42 14.12 1.60
N SER A 343 -11.10 14.01 1.42
CA SER A 343 -10.11 13.75 2.47
C SER A 343 -10.14 14.77 3.62
N PRO A 344 -9.84 14.33 4.87
CA PRO A 344 -9.55 15.25 5.98
C PRO A 344 -8.36 16.17 5.66
N ILE A 345 -7.40 15.67 4.87
CA ILE A 345 -6.20 16.42 4.45
C ILE A 345 -6.59 17.60 3.55
N ALA A 346 -7.44 17.40 2.52
CA ALA A 346 -7.92 18.50 1.68
C ALA A 346 -8.67 19.56 2.50
N LYS A 347 -9.49 19.14 3.48
CA LYS A 347 -10.20 20.06 4.39
C LYS A 347 -9.23 20.86 5.26
N ALA A 348 -8.19 20.24 5.79
CA ALA A 348 -7.16 20.91 6.60
C ALA A 348 -6.31 21.90 5.77
N LEU A 349 -5.98 21.56 4.52
CA LEU A 349 -5.22 22.44 3.61
C LEU A 349 -6.02 23.65 3.13
N ALA A 350 -7.36 23.51 3.05
CA ALA A 350 -8.28 24.58 2.66
C ALA A 350 -8.46 25.65 3.75
N VAL A 351 -8.12 25.37 5.01
CA VAL A 351 -8.10 26.38 6.07
C VAL A 351 -6.92 27.35 5.83
N PRO A 352 -7.16 28.67 5.76
CA PRO A 352 -6.08 29.66 5.74
C PRO A 352 -5.26 29.55 7.03
N SER A 353 -3.95 29.38 6.89
CA SER A 353 -3.02 29.39 8.02
C SER A 353 -2.12 30.60 7.91
N ASP A 354 -2.41 31.63 8.72
CA ASP A 354 -1.57 32.84 8.83
C ASP A 354 -0.25 32.59 9.57
N ALA A 355 0.02 31.34 9.95
CA ALA A 355 1.24 30.91 10.64
C ALA A 355 2.45 30.88 9.70
N ARG A 356 2.94 32.07 9.30
CA ARG A 356 4.36 32.23 8.95
C ARG A 356 5.18 31.79 10.16
N SER A 357 5.92 30.69 10.02
CA SER A 357 6.83 30.25 11.07
C SER A 357 7.82 31.38 11.39
N GLY A 358 8.08 31.62 12.68
CA GLY A 358 8.85 32.79 13.15
C GLY A 358 10.33 32.84 12.71
N ASN A 359 10.78 31.84 11.94
CA ASN A 359 12.11 31.72 11.38
C ASN A 359 12.17 31.97 9.85
N GLY A 360 11.04 32.33 9.21
CA GLY A 360 10.94 32.55 7.76
C GLY A 360 10.71 31.29 6.93
N ASP A 361 10.85 30.11 7.53
CA ASP A 361 10.63 28.81 6.88
C ASP A 361 9.17 28.63 6.40
N ARG A 362 9.02 28.19 5.14
CA ARG A 362 7.72 27.83 4.55
C ARG A 362 7.04 26.70 5.33
N SER A 363 5.79 26.93 5.75
CA SER A 363 4.97 25.95 6.47
C SER A 363 4.72 24.69 5.63
N LEU A 364 4.52 23.54 6.30
CA LEU A 364 4.22 22.27 5.64
C LEU A 364 2.99 22.39 4.71
N ALA A 365 1.95 23.09 5.17
CA ALA A 365 0.74 23.34 4.37
C ALA A 365 1.02 24.19 3.12
N ASP A 366 1.97 25.12 3.18
CA ASP A 366 2.36 25.93 2.01
C ASP A 366 3.17 25.11 1.01
N ARG A 367 4.03 24.20 1.50
CA ARG A 367 4.79 23.27 0.65
C ARG A 367 3.85 22.29 -0.06
N VAL A 368 2.87 21.71 0.63
CA VAL A 368 1.84 20.85 0.01
C VAL A 368 0.99 21.63 -1.00
N ARG A 369 0.51 22.84 -0.66
CA ARG A 369 -0.25 23.69 -1.59
C ARG A 369 0.59 24.16 -2.80
N ALA A 370 1.93 24.19 -2.69
CA ALA A 370 2.81 24.46 -3.82
C ALA A 370 2.96 23.24 -4.75
N LEU A 371 3.13 22.03 -4.19
CA LEU A 371 3.16 20.78 -4.95
C LEU A 371 1.84 20.56 -5.71
N GLN A 372 0.69 20.75 -5.05
CA GLN A 372 -0.63 20.67 -5.67
C GLN A 372 -0.83 21.67 -6.83
N LYS A 373 -0.17 22.84 -6.78
CA LYS A 373 -0.20 23.79 -7.90
C LYS A 373 0.71 23.37 -9.04
N ALA A 374 1.89 22.83 -8.77
CA ALA A 374 2.79 22.31 -9.80
C ALA A 374 2.16 21.13 -10.57
N ASP A 375 1.57 20.17 -9.84
CA ASP A 375 0.79 19.04 -10.39
C ASP A 375 -0.43 19.49 -11.21
N ALA A 376 -0.98 20.68 -10.95
CA ALA A 376 -2.12 21.24 -11.67
C ALA A 376 -1.73 22.16 -12.84
N THR A 377 -0.42 22.35 -13.07
CA THR A 377 0.14 23.13 -14.21
C THR A 377 1.03 22.28 -15.11
N SER A 378 1.04 20.96 -14.92
CA SER A 378 1.80 19.96 -15.68
C SER A 378 0.86 19.02 -16.43
#